data_AF-A0A2V8BX32-F1
#
_entry.id   AF-A0A2V8BX32-F1
#
_cell.length_a   1.000
_cell.length_b   1.000
_cell.length_c   1.000
_cell.angle_alpha   90.00
_cell.angle_beta   90.00
_cell.angle_gamma   90.00
#
_symmetry.space_group_name_H-M   'P 1'
#
loop_
_entity.id
_entity.type
_entity.pdbx_description
1 polymer ?
#
loop_
_entity_poly.entity_id
_entity_poly.type
_entity_poly.pdbx_seq_one_letter_code
_entity_poly.pdbx_strand_id
1 'polypeptide(L)' 'MVKSFGGGMFIWPHGLDVDRDGNVWVTDAVADNRIPH' A
#
# COMPACT_ATOMS: atom_id res chain seq x y z
N MET A 1 1.19 14.30 15.90
CA MET A 1 2.05 13.35 15.15
C MET A 1 1.22 12.11 14.82
N VAL A 2 1.34 11.59 13.60
CA VAL A 2 0.68 10.32 13.20
C VAL A 2 1.45 9.15 13.82
N LYS A 3 0.72 8.16 14.36
CA LYS A 3 1.29 6.95 14.99
C LYS A 3 1.30 5.75 14.05
N SER A 4 0.28 5.61 13.20
CA SER A 4 0.17 4.58 12.17
C SER A 4 -0.86 4.99 11.12
N PHE A 5 -0.69 4.52 9.88
CA PHE A 5 -1.65 4.62 8.79
C PHE A 5 -1.46 3.40 7.86
N GLY A 6 -2.46 3.05 7.05
CA GLY A 6 -2.29 1.99 6.04
C GLY A 6 -2.44 0.55 6.56
N GLY A 7 -2.74 0.36 7.84
CA GLY A 7 -2.87 -0.99 8.44
C GLY A 7 -4.00 -1.79 7.80
N GLY A 8 -3.68 -2.97 7.26
CA GLY A 8 -4.64 -3.87 6.62
C GLY A 8 -5.13 -3.43 5.23
N MET A 9 -4.55 -2.37 4.65
CA MET A 9 -4.94 -1.88 3.32
C MET A 9 -4.21 -2.56 2.16
N PHE A 10 -3.09 -3.25 2.44
CA PHE A 10 -2.22 -3.86 1.44
C PHE A 10 -1.82 -5.27 1.88
N ILE A 11 -1.62 -6.15 0.90
CA ILE A 11 -1.21 -7.54 1.09
C ILE A 11 0.32 -7.63 1.00
N TRP A 12 0.90 -7.16 -0.11
CA TRP A 12 2.35 -7.15 -0.34
C TRP A 12 2.79 -5.86 -1.07
N PRO A 13 2.88 -4.74 -0.34
CA PRO A 13 3.32 -3.48 -0.92
C PRO A 13 4.81 -3.55 -1.30
N HIS A 14 5.16 -3.13 -2.52
CA HIS A 14 6.54 -3.16 -3.02
C HIS A 14 6.98 -1.88 -3.75
N GLY A 15 6.08 -0.90 -3.89
CA GLY A 15 6.37 0.43 -4.42
C GLY A 15 5.59 1.51 -3.67
N LEU A 16 6.20 2.67 -3.48
CA LEU A 16 5.59 3.85 -2.86
C LEU A 16 6.09 5.11 -3.56
N ASP A 17 5.18 6.04 -3.87
CA ASP A 17 5.50 7.34 -4.46
C ASP A 17 4.59 8.44 -3.88
N VAL A 18 5.08 9.68 -3.92
CA VAL A 18 4.32 10.87 -3.52
C VAL A 18 4.35 11.89 -4.64
N ASP A 19 3.18 12.27 -5.14
CA ASP A 19 3.09 13.26 -6.22
C ASP A 19 3.18 14.70 -5.69
N ARG A 20 3.23 15.67 -6.61
CA ARG A 20 3.34 17.11 -6.28
C ARG A 20 2.12 17.68 -5.57
N ASP A 21 0.98 17.00 -5.66
CA ASP A 21 -0.26 17.41 -4.99
C ASP A 21 -0.36 16.80 -3.57
N GLY A 22 0.60 15.96 -3.20
CA GLY A 22 0.68 15.32 -1.90
C GLY A 22 -0.12 14.02 -1.78
N ASN A 23 -0.56 13.43 -2.90
CA ASN A 23 -1.18 12.11 -2.86
C ASN A 23 -0.12 11.02 -2.69
N VAL A 24 -0.50 9.95 -2.00
CA VAL A 24 0.36 8.79 -1.76
C VAL A 24 -0.11 7.63 -2.63
N TRP A 25 0.79 7.10 -3.44
CA TRP A 25 0.57 5.97 -4.33
C TRP A 25 1.31 4.75 -3.79
N VAL A 26 0.66 3.59 -3.87
CA VAL A 26 1.24 2.31 -3.43
C VAL A 26 0.97 1.25 -4.48
N THR A 27 2.01 0.49 -4.83
CA THR A 27 1.88 -0.70 -5.69
C THR A 27 1.87 -1.95 -4.83
N ASP A 28 0.77 -2.71 -4.90
CA ASP A 28 0.66 -4.03 -4.28
C ASP A 28 1.02 -5.13 -5.30
N ALA A 29 1.89 -6.06 -4.90
CA ALA A 29 2.33 -7.15 -5.79
C ALA A 29 1.38 -8.34 -5.79
N VAL A 30 0.45 -8.42 -4.83
CA VAL A 30 -0.50 -9.53 -4.72
C VAL A 30 -1.93 -9.00 -4.82
N ALA A 31 -2.73 -9.65 -5.64
CA ALA A 31 -4.18 -9.50 -5.61
C ALA A 31 -4.78 -10.45 -4.56
N ASP A 32 -5.88 -10.05 -3.93
CA ASP A 32 -6.57 -10.82 -2.88
C ASP A 32 -6.83 -12.28 -3.27
N ASN A 33 -7.25 -12.52 -4.51
CA ASN A 33 -7.51 -13.85 -5.05
C ASN A 33 -6.25 -14.69 -5.38
N ARG A 34 -5.05 -14.19 -5.06
CA ARG A 34 -3.76 -14.88 -5.25
C ARG A 34 -2.99 -15.05 -3.95
N ILE A 35 -3.60 -14.75 -2.80
CA ILE A 35 -3.00 -15.04 -1.49
C ILE A 35 -2.97 -16.56 -1.32
N PRO A 36 -1.79 -17.19 -1.18
CA PRO A 36 -1.72 -18.62 -0.87
C PRO A 36 -2.42 -18.93 0.45
N HIS A 37 -3.22 -20.01 0.48
CA HIS A 37 -3.84 -20.55 1.69
C HIS A 37 -2.87 -21.45 2.46
#